data_AF-S2RW74-F1
#
_entry.id   AF-S2RW74-F1
#
_cell.length_a   1.000
_cell.length_b   1.000
_cell.length_c   1.000
_cell.angle_alpha   90.00
_cell.angle_beta   90.00
_cell.angle_gamma   90.00
#
_symmetry.space_group_name_H-M   'P 1'
#
loop_
_entity.id
_entity.type
_entity.pdbx_description
1 polymer ?
#
loop_
_entity_poly.entity_id
_entity_poly.type
_entity_poly.pdbx_seq_one_letter_code
_entity_poly.pdbx_strand_id
1 'polypeptide(L)'
;EALAAGAYIVGTGRSDFANQINNVLAFPGIFRGALDARARKITIDMQIAAAKGIASLIPDAELSTTNIIPNAFDGDVAEVVAESVRHAAEATAEA
;
A
#
# COMPACT_ATOMS: atom_id res chain seq x y z
N GLU A 1 -25.18 -4.72 3.03
CA GLU A 1 -25.88 -4.70 1.73
C GLU A 1 -25.05 -5.31 0.59
N ALA A 2 -23.83 -4.83 0.31
CA ALA A 2 -23.01 -5.35 -0.80
C ALA A 2 -22.79 -6.87 -0.80
N LEU A 3 -22.42 -7.47 0.35
CA LEU A 3 -22.28 -8.93 0.49
C LEU A 3 -23.61 -9.66 0.26
N ALA A 4 -24.70 -9.15 0.83
CA ALA A 4 -26.04 -9.73 0.65
C ALA A 4 -26.53 -9.62 -0.81
N ALA A 5 -26.04 -8.64 -1.56
CA ALA A 5 -26.29 -8.47 -3.00
C ALA A 5 -25.36 -9.33 -3.89
N GLY A 6 -24.47 -10.14 -3.30
CA GLY A 6 -23.63 -11.10 -4.04
C GLY A 6 -22.18 -10.66 -4.29
N ALA A 7 -21.70 -9.57 -3.69
CA ALA A 7 -20.27 -9.23 -3.77
C ALA A 7 -19.41 -10.29 -3.07
N TYR A 8 -18.33 -10.74 -3.74
CA TYR A 8 -17.43 -11.77 -3.19
C TYR A 8 -16.44 -11.19 -2.16
N ILE A 9 -15.95 -9.97 -2.38
CA ILE A 9 -15.04 -9.24 -1.51
C ILE A 9 -15.52 -7.80 -1.41
N VAL A 10 -15.46 -7.21 -0.21
CA VAL A 10 -15.85 -5.82 0.04
C VAL A 10 -14.76 -5.15 0.86
N GLY A 11 -14.31 -3.98 0.41
CA GLY A 11 -13.46 -3.07 1.18
C GLY A 11 -14.12 -1.71 1.33
N THR A 12 -13.84 -1.03 2.44
CA THR A 12 -14.43 0.29 2.76
C THR A 12 -13.40 1.22 3.38
N GLY A 13 -13.69 2.51 3.52
CA GLY A 13 -12.82 3.43 4.26
C GLY A 13 -12.96 3.35 5.79
N ARG A 14 -13.96 2.62 6.32
CA ARG A 14 -14.25 2.59 7.76
C ARG A 14 -13.48 1.46 8.45
N SER A 15 -13.06 1.71 9.68
CA SER A 15 -12.28 0.77 10.50
C SER A 15 -13.13 -0.31 11.19
N ASP A 16 -14.45 -0.18 11.20
CA ASP A 16 -15.37 -1.16 11.80
C ASP A 16 -15.78 -2.28 10.82
N PHE A 17 -15.25 -2.27 9.59
CA PHE A 17 -15.42 -3.33 8.61
C PHE A 17 -14.06 -3.93 8.22
N ALA A 18 -14.08 -5.19 7.76
CA ALA A 18 -12.91 -5.81 7.15
C ALA A 18 -12.45 -5.03 5.90
N ASN A 19 -11.18 -5.25 5.52
CA ASN A 19 -10.56 -4.65 4.33
C ASN A 19 -10.65 -3.11 4.31
N GLN A 20 -10.15 -2.46 5.36
CA GLN A 20 -10.12 -1.00 5.43
C GLN A 20 -9.11 -0.42 4.42
N ILE A 21 -9.60 0.34 3.45
CA ILE A 21 -8.79 1.08 2.48
C ILE A 21 -8.53 2.47 3.03
N ASN A 22 -7.31 2.74 3.48
CA ASN A 22 -6.95 4.01 4.11
C ASN A 22 -5.57 4.52 3.63
N ASN A 23 -5.48 5.82 3.37
CA ASN A 23 -4.25 6.47 2.92
C ASN A 23 -3.10 6.41 3.95
N VAL A 24 -3.38 6.14 5.23
CA VAL A 24 -2.37 5.90 6.27
C VAL A 24 -1.41 4.77 5.87
N LEU A 25 -1.86 3.80 5.08
CA LEU A 25 -1.00 2.74 4.51
C LEU A 25 0.08 3.28 3.56
N ALA A 26 -0.15 4.43 2.94
CA ALA A 26 0.64 4.90 1.81
C ALA A 26 1.48 6.14 2.14
N PHE A 27 0.86 7.21 2.69
CA PHE A 27 1.54 8.50 2.76
C PHE A 27 2.84 8.47 3.60
N PRO A 28 2.93 7.79 4.77
CA PRO A 28 4.18 7.80 5.55
C PRO A 28 5.34 7.22 4.76
N GLY A 29 5.12 6.08 4.12
CA GLY A 29 6.12 5.39 3.31
C GLY A 29 6.46 6.14 2.02
N ILE A 30 5.45 6.64 1.28
CA ILE A 30 5.68 7.41 0.05
C ILE A 30 6.58 8.62 0.31
N PHE A 31 6.26 9.41 1.34
CA PHE A 31 7.08 10.57 1.66
C PHE A 31 8.47 10.16 2.16
N ARG A 32 8.57 9.13 3.01
CA ARG A 32 9.87 8.66 3.51
C ARG A 32 10.79 8.19 2.36
N GLY A 33 10.30 7.33 1.47
CA GLY A 33 11.07 6.82 0.33
C GLY A 33 11.47 7.93 -0.65
N ALA A 34 10.57 8.88 -0.92
CA ALA A 34 10.87 10.03 -1.77
C ALA A 34 11.93 10.95 -1.16
N LEU A 35 11.87 11.20 0.15
CA LEU A 35 12.85 12.01 0.87
C LEU A 35 14.23 11.33 0.88
N ASP A 36 14.27 10.02 1.12
CA ASP A 36 15.51 9.24 1.11
C ASP A 36 16.19 9.23 -0.26
N ALA A 37 15.40 9.08 -1.33
CA ALA A 37 15.89 9.18 -2.70
C ALA A 37 16.16 10.63 -3.16
N ARG A 38 15.87 11.64 -2.32
CA ARG A 38 15.89 13.07 -2.69
C ARG A 38 15.11 13.36 -3.99
N ALA A 39 13.99 12.68 -4.17
CA ALA A 39 13.16 12.80 -5.36
C ALA A 39 12.57 14.21 -5.47
N ARG A 40 12.59 14.78 -6.68
CA ARG A 40 12.04 16.13 -6.94
C ARG A 40 10.51 16.15 -7.07
N LYS A 41 9.91 14.99 -7.34
CA LYS A 41 8.47 14.80 -7.56
C LYS A 41 8.09 13.36 -7.18
N ILE A 42 6.84 13.15 -6.81
CA ILE A 42 6.25 11.81 -6.71
C ILE A 42 5.74 11.41 -8.09
N THR A 43 6.31 10.37 -8.68
CA THR A 43 5.90 9.86 -10.00
C THR A 43 4.79 8.82 -9.89
N ILE A 44 4.16 8.49 -11.02
CA ILE A 44 3.21 7.38 -11.09
C ILE A 44 3.89 6.05 -10.79
N ASP A 45 5.14 5.86 -11.23
CA ASP A 45 5.90 4.64 -10.94
C ASP A 45 6.16 4.47 -9.44
N MET A 46 6.45 5.57 -8.72
CA MET A 46 6.54 5.56 -7.25
C MET A 46 5.20 5.18 -6.60
N GLN A 47 4.07 5.68 -7.11
CA GLN A 47 2.74 5.32 -6.58
C GLN A 47 2.40 3.85 -6.83
N ILE A 48 2.72 3.33 -8.02
CA ILE A 48 2.54 1.91 -8.35
C ILE A 48 3.44 1.05 -7.48
N ALA A 49 4.69 1.47 -7.23
CA ALA A 49 5.61 0.76 -6.35
C ALA A 49 5.09 0.73 -4.91
N ALA A 50 4.56 1.85 -4.39
CA ALA A 50 3.92 1.88 -3.08
C ALA A 50 2.73 0.91 -3.00
N ALA A 51 1.85 0.89 -4.01
CA ALA A 51 0.71 -0.02 -4.04
C ALA A 51 1.14 -1.50 -4.05
N LYS A 52 2.19 -1.83 -4.82
CA LYS A 52 2.79 -3.18 -4.84
C LYS A 52 3.43 -3.55 -3.50
N GLY A 53 4.13 -2.61 -2.86
CA GLY A 53 4.70 -2.80 -1.53
C GLY A 53 3.64 -3.12 -0.49
N ILE A 54 2.53 -2.35 -0.46
CA ILE A 54 1.38 -2.64 0.43
C ILE A 54 0.82 -4.03 0.17
N ALA A 55 0.61 -4.40 -1.11
CA ALA A 55 0.04 -5.70 -1.47
C ALA A 55 0.95 -6.88 -1.07
N SER A 56 2.28 -6.70 -1.12
CA SER A 56 3.24 -7.76 -0.75
C SER A 56 3.28 -8.12 0.74
N LEU A 57 2.66 -7.30 1.59
CA LEU A 57 2.66 -7.52 3.05
C LEU A 57 1.70 -8.62 3.49
N ILE A 58 0.77 -9.06 2.62
CA ILE A 58 -0.08 -10.21 2.90
C ILE A 58 0.43 -11.39 2.06
N PRO A 59 0.94 -12.46 2.68
CA PRO A 59 1.30 -13.67 1.98
C PRO A 59 0.10 -14.32 1.29
N ASP A 60 0.31 -14.96 0.13
CA ASP A 60 -0.75 -15.65 -0.62
C ASP A 60 -1.55 -16.66 0.23
N ALA A 61 -0.88 -17.31 1.20
CA ALA A 61 -1.49 -18.27 2.12
C ALA A 61 -2.45 -17.64 3.14
N GLU A 62 -2.35 -16.33 3.37
CA GLU A 62 -3.16 -15.56 4.33
C GLU A 62 -4.28 -14.75 3.65
N LEU A 63 -4.31 -14.73 2.31
CA LEU A 63 -5.36 -14.07 1.55
C LEU A 63 -6.71 -14.73 1.81
N SER A 64 -7.71 -13.91 2.12
CA SER A 64 -9.11 -14.33 2.26
C SER A 64 -10.05 -13.20 1.87
N THR A 65 -11.35 -13.48 1.79
CA THR A 65 -12.37 -12.47 1.47
C THR A 65 -12.41 -11.30 2.46
N THR A 66 -11.80 -11.46 3.64
CA THR A 66 -11.73 -10.45 4.71
C THR A 66 -10.29 -10.04 5.06
N ASN A 67 -9.30 -10.47 4.28
CA ASN A 67 -7.89 -10.14 4.48
C ASN A 67 -7.20 -9.91 3.12
N ILE A 68 -7.48 -8.77 2.49
CA ILE A 68 -6.87 -8.36 1.20
C ILE A 68 -6.00 -7.11 1.29
N ILE A 69 -5.98 -6.44 2.44
CA ILE A 69 -5.18 -5.25 2.70
C ILE A 69 -4.70 -5.28 4.16
N PRO A 70 -3.42 -5.00 4.45
CA PRO A 70 -2.90 -5.10 5.80
C PRO A 70 -3.49 -4.01 6.70
N ASN A 71 -3.38 -4.17 8.02
CA ASN A 71 -3.65 -3.07 8.92
C ASN A 71 -2.52 -2.05 8.81
N ALA A 72 -2.85 -0.75 8.82
CA ALA A 72 -1.85 0.30 8.70
C ALA A 72 -0.92 0.43 9.92
N PHE A 73 -1.28 -0.21 11.03
CA PHE A 73 -0.48 -0.26 12.26
C PHE A 73 0.19 -1.63 12.46
N ASP A 74 0.02 -2.57 11.53
CA ASP A 74 0.84 -3.78 11.49
C ASP A 74 2.25 -3.38 11.03
N GLY A 75 3.26 -3.86 11.76
CA GLY A 75 4.67 -3.44 11.73
C GLY A 75 5.16 -2.71 10.48
N ASP A 76 5.90 -3.43 9.61
CA ASP A 76 6.82 -2.84 8.65
C ASP A 76 6.15 -2.14 7.44
N VAL A 77 4.85 -1.83 7.48
CA VAL A 77 4.11 -1.22 6.35
C VAL A 77 4.81 0.03 5.83
N ALA A 78 5.11 0.98 6.72
CA ALA A 78 5.72 2.24 6.33
C ALA A 78 7.14 2.04 5.76
N GLU A 79 7.88 1.05 6.27
CA GLU A 79 9.24 0.72 5.84
C GLU A 79 9.24 0.07 4.46
N VAL A 80 8.41 -0.95 4.24
CA VAL A 80 8.27 -1.63 2.95
C VAL A 80 7.80 -0.68 1.85
N VAL A 81 6.84 0.21 2.17
CA VAL A 81 6.39 1.23 1.22
C VAL A 81 7.50 2.24 0.93
N ALA A 82 8.26 2.69 1.94
CA ALA A 82 9.37 3.60 1.75
C ALA A 82 10.48 3.01 0.86
N GLU A 83 10.85 1.76 1.09
CA GLU A 83 11.85 1.06 0.30
C GLU A 83 11.39 0.87 -1.16
N SER A 84 10.14 0.43 -1.35
CA SER A 84 9.55 0.28 -2.69
C SER A 84 9.57 1.59 -3.47
N VAL A 85 9.25 2.70 -2.81
CA VAL A 85 9.21 4.03 -3.40
C VAL A 85 10.62 4.55 -3.69
N ARG A 86 11.59 4.32 -2.79
CA ARG A 86 12.99 4.70 -2.99
C ARG A 86 13.55 4.03 -4.24
N HIS A 87 13.39 2.71 -4.37
CA HIS A 87 13.87 1.96 -5.52
C HIS A 87 13.24 2.44 -6.83
N ALA A 88 11.95 2.75 -6.83
CA ALA A 88 11.27 3.30 -8.01
C ALA A 88 11.80 4.71 -8.38
N ALA A 89 12.09 5.55 -7.39
CA ALA A 89 12.64 6.88 -7.61
C ALA A 89 14.05 6.84 -8.20
N GLU A 90 14.90 5.93 -7.72
CA GLU A 90 16.27 5.72 -8.23
C GLU A 90 16.26 5.21 -9.67
N ALA A 91 15.43 4.21 -9.98
CA ALA A 91 15.29 3.68 -11.35
C ALA A 91 14.79 4.72 -12.36
N THR A 92 13.96 5.68 -11.91
CA THR A 92 13.48 6.78 -12.77
C THR A 92 14.54 7.87 -12.98
N ALA A 93 15.50 8.01 -12.07
CA ALA A 93 16.57 9.00 -12.19
C ALA A 93 17.67 8.56 -13.17
N GLU A 94 17.77 7.26 -13.45
CA GLU A 94 18.71 6.66 -14.40
C GLU A 94 18.15 6.58 -15.85
N ALA A 95 16.86 6.85 -16.04
CA ALA A 95 16.17 6.87 -17.33
C ALA A 95 16.08 8.29 -17.93
#